data_AF-A0A2I1FZW6-F1
#
_entry.id   AF-A0A2I1FZW6-F1
#
_cell.length_a   1.000
_cell.length_b   1.000
_cell.length_c   1.000
_cell.angle_alpha   90.00
_cell.angle_beta   90.00
_cell.angle_gamma   90.00
#
_symmetry.space_group_name_H-M   'P 1'
#
loop_
_entity.id
_entity.type
_entity.pdbx_description
1 polymer ?
#
loop_
_entity_poly.entity_id
_entity_poly.type
_entity_poly.pdbx_seq_one_letter_code
_entity_poly.pdbx_strand_id
1 'polypeptide(L)'
;MFAFKLANVGVAKRTFSSSATVANGVKVAVLGAAGGIGQPLSLLLKHNKSISHLSLYDIVNTPGVAADISHINTASKKKRLFIKFINF
;
A
#
# COMPACT_ATOMS: atom_id res chain seq x y z
N MET A 1 -19.77 -53.95 -29.87
CA MET A 1 -19.60 -52.60 -30.46
C MET A 1 -19.45 -51.61 -29.33
N PHE A 2 -18.27 -50.98 -29.22
CA PHE A 2 -17.80 -50.23 -28.06
C PHE A 2 -18.53 -48.87 -27.92
N ALA A 3 -19.09 -48.59 -26.74
CA ALA A 3 -19.79 -47.34 -26.44
C ALA A 3 -18.79 -46.24 -26.04
N PHE A 4 -18.70 -45.18 -26.84
CA PHE A 4 -17.88 -44.01 -26.58
C PHE A 4 -18.54 -43.15 -25.50
N LYS A 5 -17.97 -43.11 -24.29
CA LYS A 5 -18.43 -42.25 -23.20
C LYS A 5 -17.94 -40.82 -23.47
N LEU A 6 -18.87 -39.88 -23.61
CA LEU A 6 -18.57 -38.44 -23.73
C LEU A 6 -17.97 -37.96 -22.39
N ALA A 7 -16.64 -37.87 -22.32
CA ALA A 7 -15.98 -37.27 -21.18
C ALA A 7 -16.20 -35.75 -21.26
N ASN A 8 -16.79 -35.18 -20.20
CA ASN A 8 -16.88 -33.74 -20.01
C ASN A 8 -15.45 -33.20 -19.83
N VAL A 9 -14.77 -32.90 -20.95
CA VAL A 9 -13.53 -32.13 -20.99
C VAL A 9 -13.91 -30.72 -20.57
N GLY A 10 -14.01 -30.53 -19.26
CA GLY A 10 -14.07 -29.21 -18.65
C GLY A 10 -12.79 -28.50 -19.03
N VAL A 11 -12.85 -27.71 -20.10
CA VAL A 11 -11.85 -26.67 -20.35
C VAL A 11 -11.86 -25.82 -19.09
N ALA A 12 -10.86 -26.04 -18.23
CA ALA A 12 -10.60 -25.22 -17.08
C ALA A 12 -10.22 -23.83 -17.61
N LYS A 13 -11.24 -23.04 -17.95
CA LYS A 13 -11.12 -21.63 -18.23
C LYS A 13 -10.51 -21.06 -16.96
N ARG A 14 -9.27 -20.61 -17.07
CA ARG A 14 -8.52 -20.00 -15.97
C ARG A 14 -9.29 -18.74 -15.58
N THR A 15 -10.29 -18.88 -14.71
CA THR A 15 -10.95 -17.76 -14.08
C THR A 15 -9.90 -17.16 -13.17
N PHE A 16 -9.16 -16.18 -13.70
CA PHE A 16 -8.44 -15.24 -12.86
C PHE A 16 -9.52 -14.58 -12.01
N SER A 17 -9.68 -15.03 -10.77
CA SER A 17 -10.36 -14.25 -9.75
C SER A 17 -9.51 -13.02 -9.53
N SER A 18 -9.66 -12.02 -10.40
CA SER A 18 -9.30 -10.65 -10.06
C SER A 18 -10.32 -10.23 -9.01
N SER A 19 -10.12 -10.66 -7.76
CA SER A 19 -10.64 -9.95 -6.60
C SER A 19 -9.90 -8.62 -6.50
N ALA A 20 -10.02 -7.80 -7.55
CA ALA A 20 -9.75 -6.39 -7.48
C ALA A 20 -10.90 -5.83 -6.65
N THR A 21 -10.79 -5.94 -5.32
CA THR A 21 -11.58 -5.11 -4.44
C THR A 21 -11.09 -3.68 -4.67
N VAL A 22 -11.63 -3.04 -5.72
CA VAL A 22 -11.50 -1.61 -6.03
C VAL A 22 -12.26 -0.83 -4.95
N ALA A 23 -11.80 -0.91 -3.71
CA ALA A 23 -12.42 -0.21 -2.58
C ALA A 23 -11.43 0.20 -1.48
N ASN A 24 -10.14 -0.11 -1.62
CA ASN A 24 -9.16 0.17 -0.57
C ASN A 24 -8.15 1.20 -1.09
N GLY A 25 -8.20 2.42 -0.56
CA GLY A 25 -7.42 3.57 -1.04
C GLY A 25 -5.92 3.32 -1.20
N VAL A 26 -5.24 4.22 -1.89
CA VAL A 26 -3.85 4.08 -2.34
C VAL A 26 -2.90 3.99 -1.13
N LYS A 27 -1.93 3.05 -1.20
CA LYS A 27 -0.84 2.94 -0.23
C LYS A 27 0.40 3.61 -0.81
N VAL A 28 0.98 4.56 -0.09
CA VAL A 28 2.13 5.35 -0.56
C VAL A 28 3.24 5.28 0.47
N ALA A 29 4.47 5.09 0.00
CA ALA A 29 5.68 5.18 0.81
C ALA A 29 6.57 6.33 0.31
N VAL A 30 7.07 7.14 1.23
CA VAL A 30 8.02 8.23 0.96
C VAL A 30 9.36 7.84 1.55
N LEU A 31 10.39 7.72 0.69
CA LEU A 31 11.77 7.52 1.08
C LEU A 31 12.47 8.90 1.11
N GLY A 32 13.09 9.27 2.22
CA GLY A 32 13.64 10.61 2.44
C GLY A 32 12.65 11.60 3.07
N ALA A 33 11.76 11.13 3.95
CA ALA A 33 10.68 11.93 4.52
C ALA A 33 11.15 13.05 5.47
N ALA A 34 12.34 12.95 6.06
CA ALA A 34 12.93 13.97 6.92
C ALA A 34 13.75 15.02 6.16
N GLY A 35 13.97 14.85 4.86
CA GLY A 35 14.58 15.87 4.00
C GLY A 35 13.68 17.09 3.79
N GLY A 36 14.27 18.20 3.32
CA GLY A 36 13.56 19.49 3.13
C GLY A 36 12.38 19.43 2.15
N ILE A 37 12.38 18.48 1.21
CA ILE A 37 11.26 18.23 0.29
C ILE A 37 10.34 17.12 0.81
N GLY A 38 10.90 16.13 1.50
CA GLY A 38 10.15 14.98 2.04
C GLY A 38 9.11 15.41 3.07
N GLN A 39 9.43 16.39 3.91
CA GLN A 39 8.51 16.91 4.93
C GLN A 39 7.25 17.57 4.31
N PRO A 40 7.36 18.59 3.44
CA PRO A 40 6.18 19.21 2.82
C PRO A 40 5.44 18.24 1.88
N LEU A 41 6.15 17.34 1.19
CA LEU A 41 5.51 16.31 0.36
C LEU A 41 4.66 15.37 1.23
N SER A 42 5.19 14.91 2.36
CA SER A 42 4.48 14.01 3.27
C SER A 42 3.25 14.66 3.89
N LEU A 43 3.31 15.98 4.14
CA LEU A 43 2.17 16.80 4.57
C LEU A 43 1.07 16.86 3.49
N LEU A 44 1.44 17.11 2.23
CA LEU A 44 0.48 17.15 1.11
C LEU A 44 -0.19 15.78 0.90
N LEU A 45 0.58 14.69 0.94
CA LEU A 45 0.04 13.34 0.83
C LEU A 45 -0.91 13.00 1.99
N LYS A 46 -0.67 13.54 3.19
CA LYS A 46 -1.54 13.32 4.36
C LYS A 46 -2.94 13.92 4.17
N HIS A 47 -3.03 15.05 3.45
CA HIS A 47 -4.31 15.71 3.13
C HIS A 47 -5.07 15.06 1.96
N ASN A 48 -4.43 14.20 1.18
CA ASN A 48 -5.06 13.55 0.05
C ASN A 48 -5.98 12.38 0.51
N LYS A 49 -7.29 12.53 0.32
CA LYS A 49 -8.31 11.53 0.71
C LYS A 49 -8.23 10.23 -0.09
N SER A 50 -7.56 10.22 -1.24
CA SER A 50 -7.34 9.01 -2.03
C SER A 50 -6.32 8.07 -1.40
N ILE A 51 -5.52 8.55 -0.44
CA ILE A 51 -4.46 7.77 0.22
C ILE A 51 -5.01 7.16 1.51
N SER A 52 -5.06 5.84 1.57
CA SER A 52 -5.47 5.10 2.76
C SER A 52 -4.33 4.92 3.75
N HIS A 53 -3.11 4.73 3.24
CA HIS A 53 -1.92 4.44 4.02
C HIS A 53 -0.72 5.24 3.53
N LEU A 54 -0.10 5.99 4.44
CA LEU A 54 1.16 6.69 4.22
C LEU A 54 2.24 6.09 5.11
N SER A 55 3.35 5.68 4.49
CA SER A 55 4.55 5.18 5.15
C SER A 55 5.72 6.11 4.90
N LEU A 56 6.42 6.50 5.96
CA LEU A 56 7.53 7.44 5.91
C LEU A 56 8.81 6.73 6.31
N TYR A 57 9.85 6.88 5.49
CA TYR A 57 11.18 6.36 5.73
C TYR A 57 12.22 7.45 5.53
N ASP A 58 13.24 7.43 6.38
CA ASP A 58 14.45 8.24 6.25
C ASP A 58 15.55 7.56 7.07
N ILE A 59 16.81 7.94 6.81
CA ILE A 59 18.01 7.52 7.54
C ILE A 59 18.01 8.14 8.94
N VAL A 60 17.60 9.41 9.04
CA VAL A 60 17.62 10.19 10.29
C VAL A 60 16.29 10.89 10.53
N ASN A 61 15.93 11.09 11.80
CA ASN A 61 14.83 11.97 12.25
C ASN A 61 13.41 11.65 11.75
N THR A 62 13.18 10.49 11.13
CA THR A 62 11.87 10.00 10.69
C THR A 62 10.80 9.93 11.81
N PRO A 63 11.13 9.58 13.07
CA PRO A 63 10.14 9.53 14.14
C PRO A 63 9.49 10.88 14.46
N GLY A 64 10.26 11.98 14.43
CA GLY A 64 9.75 13.33 14.68
C GLY A 64 8.78 13.77 13.60
N VAL A 65 9.18 13.64 12.33
CA VAL A 65 8.33 13.97 11.19
C VAL A 65 7.06 13.11 11.15
N ALA A 66 7.18 11.82 11.48
CA ALA A 66 6.00 10.95 11.60
C ALA A 66 5.06 11.39 12.74
N ALA A 67 5.61 11.86 13.86
CA ALA A 67 4.85 12.38 15.00
C ALA A 67 4.18 13.72 14.72
N ASP A 68 4.74 14.57 13.86
CA ASP A 68 4.09 15.80 13.41
C ASP A 68 2.91 15.49 12.48
N ILE A 69 3.13 14.61 11.51
CA ILE A 69 2.10 14.22 10.53
C ILE A 69 0.97 13.41 11.18
N SER A 70 1.31 12.51 12.10
CA SER A 70 0.85 12.56 13.50
C SER A 70 -0.46 13.22 13.90
N HIS A 71 -0.37 14.52 14.13
CA HIS A 71 -1.41 15.28 14.78
C HIS A 71 -2.47 15.78 13.78
N ILE A 72 -2.21 15.62 12.49
CA ILE A 72 -3.12 16.06 11.43
C ILE A 72 -4.32 15.11 11.35
N ASN A 73 -5.50 15.65 11.68
CA ASN A 73 -6.78 14.94 11.68
C ASN A 73 -7.28 14.70 10.25
N THR A 74 -6.78 13.64 9.63
CA THR A 74 -7.19 13.18 8.29
C THR A 74 -7.36 11.66 8.31
N ALA A 75 -8.30 11.16 7.50
CA ALA A 75 -8.72 9.76 7.49
C ALA A 75 -7.61 8.75 7.12
N SER A 76 -6.49 9.18 6.53
CA SER A 76 -5.41 8.26 6.16
C SER A 76 -4.72 7.66 7.39
N LYS A 77 -4.69 6.33 7.49
CA LYS A 77 -3.99 5.61 8.56
C LYS A 77 -2.51 5.54 8.21
N LYS A 78 -1.71 6.37 8.85
CA LYS A 78 -0.25 6.33 8.74
C LYS A 78 0.31 5.09 9.45
N LYS A 79 1.11 4.31 8.72
CA LYS A 79 1.95 3.26 9.30
C LYS A 79 3.36 3.82 9.37
N ARG A 80 3.88 4.00 10.59
CA ARG A 80 5.31 4.24 10.80
C ARG A 80 6.06 3.02 10.29
N LEU A 81 6.57 3.09 9.07
CA LEU A 81 7.43 2.07 8.52
C LEU A 81 8.85 2.43 8.97
N PHE A 82 9.13 2.14 10.24
CA PHE A 82 10.50 1.92 10.66
C PHE A 82 10.91 0.66 9.90
N ILE A 83 11.50 0.85 8.71
CA ILE A 83 12.07 -0.27 7.97
C ILE A 83 13.02 -0.93 8.96
N LYS A 84 12.62 -2.13 9.36
CA LYS A 84 13.48 -3.16 9.89
C LYS A 84 14.51 -3.40 8.79
N PHE A 85 15.55 -2.56 8.73
CA PHE A 85 16.68 -2.73 7.83
C PHE A 85 17.53 -3.85 8.46
N ILE A 86 17.01 -5.07 8.33
CA ILE A 86 17.60 -6.41 8.44
C ILE A 86 16.39 -7.34 8.36
N ASN A 87 15.98 -7.64 7.13
CA ASN A 87 15.98 -9.01 6.60
C ASN A 87 15.47 -8.95 5.16
N PHE A 88 16.35 -9.33 4.26
CA PHE A 88 16.00 -10.02 3.02
C PHE A 88 15.08 -11.20 3.33
#